data_AF-A0A7S2P3W0-F1
#
_entry.id   AF-A0A7S2P3W0-F1
#
_cell.length_a   1.000
_cell.length_b   1.000
_cell.length_c   1.000
_cell.angle_alpha   90.00
_cell.angle_beta   90.00
_cell.angle_gamma   90.00
#
_symmetry.space_group_name_H-M   'P 1'
#
loop_
_entity.id
_entity.type
_entity.pdbx_description
1 polymer ?
#
loop_
_entity_poly.entity_id
_entity_poly.type
_entity_poly.pdbx_seq_one_letter_code
_entity_poly.pdbx_strand_id
1 'polypeptide(L)'
;MTMRFLLRSLKDSWKITAGLAMKKVIRDDILCRELFFDSGPGDDAASRYNGVTDEDIKRYQANFERDSMAMIDLGDLAGKLPSKSTVNGIAEFIIDKDFDKPCLVVGAADDFIVDNEGVIESARYFAVQDEVVTVDSAHDVMLGGKWKNCAKELETWLQTNFA
;
A
#
# COMPACT_ATOMS: atom_id res chain seq x y z
N MET A 1 -9.68 -5.98 -5.49
CA MET A 1 -8.97 -5.75 -4.21
C MET A 1 -9.31 -6.71 -3.03
N THR A 2 -10.50 -6.72 -2.40
CA THR A 2 -10.64 -7.17 -0.98
C THR A 2 -10.37 -8.64 -0.62
N MET A 3 -10.45 -9.61 -1.54
CA MET A 3 -10.28 -11.04 -1.17
C MET A 3 -9.23 -11.77 -2.00
N ARG A 4 -8.55 -11.12 -2.96
CA ARG A 4 -7.54 -11.80 -3.79
C ARG A 4 -6.34 -12.27 -2.97
N PHE A 5 -5.93 -11.49 -1.97
CA PHE A 5 -4.87 -11.91 -1.06
C PHE A 5 -5.25 -13.16 -0.25
N LEU A 6 -6.55 -13.43 -0.04
CA LEU A 6 -7.04 -14.65 0.60
C LEU A 6 -6.85 -15.91 -0.25
N LEU A 7 -6.76 -15.74 -1.57
CA LEU A 7 -6.68 -16.83 -2.55
C LEU A 7 -5.25 -17.14 -2.99
N ARG A 8 -4.28 -16.27 -2.67
CA ARG A 8 -2.87 -16.42 -3.08
C ARG A 8 -2.10 -17.41 -2.21
N SER A 9 -2.30 -17.37 -0.90
CA SER A 9 -1.56 -18.18 0.08
C SER A 9 -2.23 -18.09 1.43
N LEU A 10 -2.73 -19.21 1.96
CA LEU A 10 -3.38 -19.26 3.28
C LEU A 10 -2.50 -18.67 4.40
N LYS A 11 -1.18 -18.82 4.29
CA LYS A 11 -0.21 -18.26 5.24
C LYS A 11 -0.19 -16.73 5.17
N ASP A 12 -0.17 -16.16 3.98
CA ASP A 12 -0.07 -14.72 3.78
C ASP A 12 -1.41 -14.05 4.09
N SER A 13 -2.51 -14.70 3.71
CA SER A 13 -3.87 -14.36 4.12
C SER A 13 -4.04 -14.30 5.63
N TRP A 14 -3.50 -15.28 6.35
CA TRP A 14 -3.50 -15.29 7.81
C TRP A 14 -2.69 -14.13 8.37
N LYS A 15 -1.48 -13.88 7.85
CA LYS A 15 -0.61 -12.78 8.30
C LYS A 15 -1.29 -11.42 8.11
N ILE A 16 -1.84 -11.14 6.92
CA ILE A 16 -2.56 -9.90 6.63
C ILE A 16 -3.78 -9.74 7.55
N THR A 17 -4.58 -10.81 7.70
CA THR A 17 -5.77 -10.80 8.56
C THR A 17 -5.41 -10.59 10.03
N ALA A 18 -4.42 -11.32 10.54
CA ALA A 18 -3.96 -11.18 11.91
C ALA A 18 -3.33 -9.81 12.15
N GLY A 19 -2.56 -9.30 11.19
CA GLY A 19 -1.88 -8.03 11.29
C GLY A 19 -2.85 -6.85 11.30
N LEU A 20 -3.71 -6.76 10.29
CA LEU A 20 -4.61 -5.63 10.09
C LEU A 20 -5.93 -5.79 10.84
N ALA A 21 -6.68 -6.87 10.58
CA ALA A 21 -8.03 -7.05 11.13
C ALA A 21 -8.02 -7.37 12.64
N MET A 22 -7.05 -8.18 13.10
CA MET A 22 -6.86 -8.45 14.53
C MET A 22 -5.90 -7.45 15.21
N LYS A 23 -5.41 -6.46 14.47
CA LYS A 23 -4.50 -5.41 14.94
C LYS A 23 -3.20 -5.93 15.58
N LYS A 24 -2.73 -7.12 15.22
CA LYS A 24 -1.49 -7.67 15.79
C LYS A 24 -0.26 -6.86 15.41
N VAL A 25 -0.29 -6.10 14.30
CA VAL A 25 0.82 -5.22 13.90
C VAL A 25 1.23 -4.26 15.00
N ILE A 26 0.31 -3.85 15.88
CA ILE A 26 0.59 -2.94 17.01
C ILE A 26 1.50 -3.57 18.07
N ARG A 27 1.46 -4.90 18.22
CA ARG A 27 2.11 -5.62 19.32
C ARG A 27 3.16 -6.64 18.87
N ASP A 28 3.10 -7.06 17.61
CA ASP A 28 3.98 -8.07 17.03
C ASP A 28 4.96 -7.41 16.05
N ASP A 29 6.21 -7.30 16.50
CA ASP A 29 7.27 -6.59 15.78
C ASP A 29 7.64 -7.29 14.48
N ILE A 30 7.66 -8.63 14.49
CA ILE A 30 7.99 -9.43 13.32
C ILE A 30 6.90 -9.25 12.29
N LEU A 31 5.63 -9.35 12.71
CA LEU A 31 4.51 -9.18 11.79
C LEU A 31 4.43 -7.75 11.23
N CYS A 32 4.76 -6.73 12.04
CA CYS A 32 4.84 -5.35 11.57
C CYS A 32 5.94 -5.19 10.51
N ARG A 33 7.13 -5.74 10.76
CA ARG A 33 8.23 -5.76 9.80
C ARG A 33 7.84 -6.44 8.50
N GLU A 34 7.34 -7.66 8.58
CA GLU A 34 7.00 -8.48 7.41
C GLU A 34 5.92 -7.85 6.53
N LEU A 35 4.91 -7.19 7.12
CA LEU A 35 3.80 -6.61 6.38
C LEU A 35 4.16 -5.28 5.70
N PHE A 36 5.00 -4.47 6.33
CA PHE A 36 5.19 -3.07 5.92
C PHE A 36 6.59 -2.76 5.37
N PHE A 37 7.62 -3.46 5.84
CA PHE A 37 9.02 -3.03 5.67
C PHE A 37 9.94 -4.11 5.07
N ASP A 38 9.52 -5.38 5.08
CA ASP A 38 10.31 -6.48 4.53
C ASP A 38 10.16 -6.54 2.99
N SER A 39 11.28 -6.77 2.31
CA SER A 39 11.40 -6.78 0.84
C SER A 39 11.67 -8.20 0.32
N GLY A 40 11.02 -9.20 0.92
CA GLY A 40 11.25 -10.62 0.60
C GLY A 40 12.61 -11.16 1.07
N PRO A 41 12.93 -12.43 0.74
CA PRO A 41 14.14 -13.09 1.22
C PRO A 41 15.40 -12.54 0.52
N GLY A 42 15.88 -11.39 0.98
CA GLY A 42 17.23 -10.91 0.72
C GLY A 42 18.24 -11.59 1.66
N ASP A 43 19.38 -11.99 1.11
CA ASP A 43 20.46 -12.69 1.83
C ASP A 43 21.27 -11.79 2.78
N ASP A 44 21.03 -10.47 2.78
CA ASP A 44 21.74 -9.53 3.63
C ASP A 44 20.89 -9.15 4.85
N ALA A 45 21.39 -9.49 6.05
CA ALA A 45 20.71 -9.17 7.31
C ALA A 45 20.52 -7.67 7.52
N ALA A 46 21.34 -6.83 6.89
CA ALA A 46 21.17 -5.37 6.87
C ALA A 46 20.09 -4.90 5.87
N SER A 47 19.80 -5.70 4.83
CA SER A 47 18.76 -5.39 3.83
C SER A 47 17.39 -5.99 4.19
N ARG A 48 17.32 -7.00 5.07
CA ARG A 48 16.08 -7.70 5.46
C ARG A 48 14.96 -6.83 6.00
N TYR A 49 15.27 -5.64 6.50
CA TYR A 49 14.24 -4.73 7.03
C TYR A 49 14.25 -3.39 6.34
N ASN A 50 14.82 -3.32 5.13
CA ASN A 50 14.89 -2.08 4.37
C ASN A 50 15.42 -0.93 5.26
N GLY A 51 16.49 -1.16 6.03
CA GLY A 51 17.07 -0.13 6.91
C GLY A 51 16.23 0.35 8.11
N VAL A 52 15.12 -0.32 8.46
CA VAL A 52 14.24 0.06 9.58
C VAL A 52 14.70 -0.57 10.90
N THR A 53 15.00 0.24 11.92
CA THR A 53 15.48 -0.24 13.23
C THR A 53 14.34 -0.74 14.14
N ASP A 54 14.67 -1.40 15.26
CA ASP A 54 13.66 -1.84 16.24
C ASP A 54 12.94 -0.64 16.87
N GLU A 55 13.67 0.45 17.12
CA GLU A 55 13.10 1.70 17.61
C GLU A 55 12.11 2.30 16.61
N ASP A 56 12.42 2.23 15.31
CA ASP A 56 11.51 2.67 14.25
C ASP A 56 10.23 1.82 14.25
N ILE A 57 10.34 0.50 14.39
CA ILE A 57 9.16 -0.38 14.50
C ILE A 57 8.30 0.00 15.70
N LYS A 58 8.90 0.20 16.88
CA LYS A 58 8.14 0.64 18.07
C LYS A 58 7.46 1.98 17.85
N ARG A 59 8.13 2.92 17.17
CA ARG A 59 7.55 4.22 16.81
C ARG A 59 6.37 4.06 15.87
N TYR A 60 6.49 3.23 14.83
CA TYR A 60 5.40 2.98 13.87
C TYR A 60 4.23 2.23 14.51
N GLN A 61 4.50 1.24 15.36
CA GLN A 61 3.47 0.56 16.16
C GLN A 61 2.68 1.51 17.05
N ALA A 62 3.36 2.45 17.72
CA ALA A 62 2.70 3.47 18.53
C ALA A 62 1.81 4.40 17.68
N ASN A 63 2.24 4.74 16.45
CA ASN A 63 1.40 5.47 15.51
C ASN A 63 0.18 4.63 15.09
N PHE A 64 0.38 3.36 14.74
CA PHE A 64 -0.72 2.45 14.42
C PHE A 64 -1.70 2.31 15.59
N GLU A 65 -1.25 2.24 16.84
CA GLU A 65 -2.11 2.17 18.02
C GLU A 65 -2.96 3.42 18.18
N ARG A 66 -2.32 4.59 18.10
CA ARG A 66 -2.99 5.89 18.16
C ARG A 66 -4.06 6.01 17.07
N ASP A 67 -3.68 5.69 15.83
CA ASP A 67 -4.53 5.89 14.66
C ASP A 67 -5.64 4.81 14.59
N SER A 68 -5.39 3.62 15.17
CA SER A 68 -6.38 2.54 15.32
C SER A 68 -7.54 2.87 16.26
N MET A 69 -7.45 3.93 17.06
CA MET A 69 -8.56 4.43 17.87
C MET A 69 -9.61 5.20 17.05
N ALA A 70 -9.25 5.63 15.83
CA ALA A 70 -10.11 6.38 14.92
C ALA A 70 -10.30 5.65 13.56
N MET A 71 -10.12 4.33 13.52
CA MET A 71 -10.10 3.58 12.26
C MET A 71 -11.47 3.36 11.63
N ILE A 72 -11.44 3.25 10.30
CA ILE A 72 -12.53 2.76 9.46
C ILE A 72 -12.85 1.31 9.82
N ASP A 73 -14.14 1.00 9.99
CA ASP A 73 -14.62 -0.38 10.11
C ASP A 73 -14.37 -1.11 8.78
N LEU A 74 -13.46 -2.08 8.79
CA LEU A 74 -13.06 -2.84 7.60
C LEU A 74 -14.22 -3.66 7.01
N GLY A 75 -15.17 -4.11 7.84
CA GLY A 75 -16.36 -4.82 7.37
C GLY A 75 -17.33 -3.87 6.66
N ASP A 76 -17.57 -2.71 7.25
CA ASP A 76 -18.35 -1.62 6.64
C ASP A 76 -17.68 -1.10 5.35
N LEU A 77 -16.36 -0.93 5.36
CA LEU A 77 -15.58 -0.52 4.19
C LEU A 77 -15.60 -1.57 3.08
N ALA A 78 -15.47 -2.86 3.41
CA ALA A 78 -15.56 -3.93 2.44
C ALA A 78 -16.94 -3.98 1.76
N GLY A 79 -18.02 -3.66 2.49
CA GLY A 79 -19.37 -3.52 1.93
C GLY A 79 -19.57 -2.26 1.08
N LYS A 80 -18.66 -1.29 1.18
CA LYS A 80 -18.67 -0.02 0.42
C LYS A 80 -17.67 0.01 -0.73
N LEU A 81 -16.84 -1.03 -0.88
CA LEU A 81 -15.81 -1.13 -1.92
C LEU A 81 -16.08 -2.27 -2.93
N PRO A 82 -15.75 -2.07 -4.22
CA PRO A 82 -15.43 -0.77 -4.82
C PRO A 82 -16.66 0.15 -4.82
N SER A 83 -16.45 1.45 -5.06
CA SER A 83 -17.55 2.42 -5.20
C SER A 83 -18.69 1.83 -6.02
N LYS A 84 -19.94 2.01 -5.57
CA LYS A 84 -21.14 1.43 -6.21
C LYS A 84 -21.35 1.88 -7.66
N SER A 85 -20.61 2.88 -8.12
CA SER A 85 -20.67 3.48 -9.45
C SER A 85 -19.30 3.42 -10.13
N THR A 86 -19.13 2.45 -11.03
CA THR A 86 -18.01 2.44 -11.98
C THR A 86 -18.51 2.03 -13.35
N VAL A 87 -17.93 2.60 -14.40
CA VAL A 87 -18.17 2.18 -15.79
C VAL A 87 -16.86 1.61 -16.32
N ASN A 88 -16.86 0.32 -16.66
CA ASN A 88 -15.65 -0.42 -17.09
C ASN A 88 -14.47 -0.31 -16.10
N GLY A 89 -14.77 -0.19 -14.80
CA GLY A 89 -13.76 -0.07 -13.75
C GLY A 89 -13.18 1.33 -13.56
N ILE A 90 -13.68 2.35 -14.27
CA ILE A 90 -13.37 3.77 -14.07
C ILE A 90 -14.45 4.37 -13.17
N ALA A 91 -14.07 5.23 -12.22
CA ALA A 91 -15.02 5.92 -11.36
C ALA A 91 -15.90 6.91 -12.15
N GLU A 92 -17.20 6.97 -11.85
CA GLU A 92 -18.12 7.87 -12.57
C GLU A 92 -17.73 9.36 -12.44
N PHE A 93 -17.24 9.81 -11.28
CA PHE A 93 -16.79 11.20 -11.09
C PHE A 93 -15.58 11.58 -11.97
N ILE A 94 -14.80 10.60 -12.45
CA ILE A 94 -13.73 10.83 -13.44
C ILE A 94 -14.35 11.01 -14.83
N ILE A 95 -15.35 10.20 -15.18
CA ILE A 95 -16.06 10.26 -16.47
C ILE A 95 -16.85 11.56 -16.60
N ASP A 96 -17.55 11.94 -15.53
CA ASP A 96 -18.37 13.15 -15.46
C ASP A 96 -17.52 14.43 -15.34
N LYS A 97 -16.19 14.27 -15.18
CA LYS A 97 -15.19 15.34 -15.01
C LYS A 97 -15.40 16.22 -13.78
N ASP A 98 -16.02 15.66 -12.74
CA ASP A 98 -16.12 16.28 -11.41
C ASP A 98 -14.74 16.34 -10.71
N PHE A 99 -13.78 15.56 -11.20
CA PHE A 99 -12.39 15.59 -10.77
C PHE A 99 -11.47 15.68 -12.00
N ASP A 100 -10.69 16.76 -12.08
CA ASP A 100 -9.84 17.10 -13.23
C ASP A 100 -8.34 17.23 -12.88
N LYS A 101 -7.95 16.81 -11.68
CA LYS A 101 -6.56 16.95 -11.22
C LYS A 101 -5.69 15.79 -11.74
N PRO A 102 -4.41 16.05 -12.05
CA PRO A 102 -3.46 14.97 -12.35
C PRO A 102 -3.38 13.98 -11.19
N CYS A 103 -3.34 12.69 -11.52
CA CYS A 103 -3.28 11.60 -10.55
C CYS A 103 -2.11 10.68 -10.89
N LEU A 104 -1.34 10.32 -9.86
CA LEU A 104 -0.31 9.30 -9.94
C LEU A 104 -0.71 8.11 -9.08
N VAL A 105 -0.50 6.91 -9.60
CA VAL A 105 -0.61 5.67 -8.80
C VAL A 105 0.78 5.08 -8.60
N VAL A 106 1.18 4.93 -7.35
CA VAL A 106 2.46 4.33 -6.96
C VAL A 106 2.19 2.98 -6.29
N GLY A 107 2.84 1.92 -6.80
CA GLY A 107 2.86 0.60 -6.19
C GLY A 107 4.26 0.18 -5.77
N ALA A 108 4.37 -0.72 -4.80
CA ALA A 108 5.63 -1.32 -4.39
C ALA A 108 5.85 -2.67 -5.08
N ALA A 109 7.08 -2.93 -5.51
CA ALA A 109 7.47 -4.19 -6.15
C ALA A 109 7.40 -5.38 -5.17
N ASP A 110 7.79 -5.14 -3.91
CA ASP A 110 7.85 -6.16 -2.84
C ASP A 110 6.68 -6.00 -1.86
N ASP A 111 5.54 -5.46 -2.31
CA ASP A 111 4.37 -5.25 -1.47
C ASP A 111 3.70 -6.58 -1.08
N PHE A 112 3.71 -6.87 0.23
CA PHE A 112 3.10 -8.07 0.78
C PHE A 112 1.56 -7.98 0.86
N ILE A 113 1.01 -6.77 0.94
CA ILE A 113 -0.40 -6.51 1.21
C ILE A 113 -1.16 -6.25 -0.09
N VAL A 114 -0.65 -5.37 -0.94
CA VAL A 114 -1.31 -4.91 -2.17
C VAL A 114 -0.62 -5.52 -3.37
N ASP A 115 -1.38 -6.25 -4.18
CA ASP A 115 -0.84 -6.87 -5.37
C ASP A 115 -0.73 -5.92 -6.57
N ASN A 116 0.14 -6.25 -7.53
CA ASN A 116 0.26 -5.49 -8.77
C ASN A 116 -1.10 -5.35 -9.50
N GLU A 117 -1.95 -6.36 -9.44
CA GLU A 117 -3.30 -6.27 -10.00
C GLU A 117 -4.14 -5.20 -9.30
N GLY A 118 -4.04 -5.07 -7.97
CA GLY A 118 -4.69 -4.03 -7.18
C GLY A 118 -4.16 -2.63 -7.48
N VAL A 119 -2.86 -2.50 -7.78
CA VAL A 119 -2.26 -1.25 -8.27
C VAL A 119 -2.86 -0.88 -9.63
N ILE A 120 -2.92 -1.83 -10.57
CA ILE A 120 -3.52 -1.60 -11.89
C ILE A 120 -5.02 -1.32 -11.82
N GLU A 121 -5.76 -1.98 -10.93
CA GLU A 121 -7.17 -1.68 -10.65
C GLU A 121 -7.35 -0.26 -10.13
N SER A 122 -6.48 0.18 -9.22
CA SER A 122 -6.49 1.54 -8.69
C SER A 122 -6.20 2.57 -9.78
N ALA A 123 -5.23 2.30 -10.65
CA ALA A 123 -4.95 3.15 -11.81
C ALA A 123 -6.12 3.22 -12.79
N ARG A 124 -6.79 2.09 -13.04
CA ARG A 124 -8.00 2.05 -13.87
C ARG A 124 -9.14 2.86 -13.25
N TYR A 125 -9.31 2.79 -11.93
CA TYR A 125 -10.34 3.55 -11.21
C TYR A 125 -10.22 5.05 -11.47
N PHE A 126 -8.99 5.57 -11.55
CA PHE A 126 -8.69 6.97 -11.84
C PHE A 126 -8.44 7.28 -13.33
N ALA A 127 -8.59 6.31 -14.23
CA ALA A 127 -8.28 6.43 -15.66
C ALA A 127 -6.82 6.86 -15.97
N VAL A 128 -5.86 6.41 -15.15
CA VAL A 128 -4.42 6.75 -15.25
C VAL A 128 -3.55 5.50 -15.38
N GLN A 129 -4.01 4.48 -16.11
CA GLN A 129 -3.30 3.20 -16.28
C GLN A 129 -1.89 3.37 -16.88
N ASP A 130 -1.66 4.42 -17.66
CA ASP A 130 -0.37 4.72 -18.27
C ASP A 130 0.58 5.50 -17.33
N GLU A 131 0.11 5.96 -16.16
CA GLU A 131 0.88 6.70 -15.16
C GLU A 131 1.17 5.88 -13.90
N VAL A 132 1.21 4.55 -14.01
CA VAL A 132 1.56 3.69 -12.89
C VAL A 132 3.07 3.62 -12.72
N VAL A 133 3.54 3.93 -11.51
CA VAL A 133 4.94 3.76 -11.11
C VAL A 133 5.03 2.59 -10.14
N THR A 134 5.87 1.60 -10.46
CA THR A 134 6.25 0.54 -9.53
C THR A 134 7.64 0.83 -8.99
N VAL A 135 7.74 1.03 -7.68
CA VAL A 135 9.02 1.33 -7.01
C VAL A 135 9.60 0.07 -6.38
N ASP A 136 10.92 -0.09 -6.46
CA ASP A 136 11.65 -1.10 -5.68
C ASP A 136 11.60 -0.71 -4.20
N SER A 137 10.66 -1.30 -3.47
CA SER A 137 10.41 -1.11 -2.04
C SER A 137 9.38 -2.13 -1.52
N ALA A 138 9.38 -2.32 -0.21
CA ALA A 138 8.25 -2.88 0.54
C ALA A 138 7.04 -1.93 0.55
N HIS A 139 5.92 -2.38 1.14
CA HIS A 139 4.63 -1.68 1.19
C HIS A 139 4.73 -0.20 1.58
N ASP A 140 5.42 0.12 2.69
CA ASP A 140 5.61 1.51 3.11
C ASP A 140 6.77 2.20 2.36
N VAL A 141 6.47 2.57 1.12
CA VAL A 141 7.42 3.12 0.13
C VAL A 141 8.14 4.42 0.54
N MET A 142 7.65 5.12 1.58
CA MET A 142 8.22 6.39 2.06
C MET A 142 8.89 6.31 3.43
N LEU A 143 8.84 5.15 4.11
CA LEU A 143 9.32 5.02 5.49
C LEU A 143 10.55 4.10 5.61
N GLY A 144 10.74 3.18 4.67
CA GLY A 144 11.94 2.34 4.62
C GLY A 144 13.17 3.04 4.02
N GLY A 145 14.32 2.38 4.08
CA GLY A 145 15.62 2.83 3.60
C GLY A 145 15.68 3.04 2.09
N LYS A 146 14.81 2.37 1.32
CA LYS A 146 14.58 2.58 -0.12
C LYS A 146 13.68 3.78 -0.44
N TRP A 147 13.26 4.61 0.52
CA TRP A 147 12.32 5.73 0.29
C TRP A 147 12.71 6.68 -0.84
N LYS A 148 14.01 6.85 -1.09
CA LYS A 148 14.54 7.69 -2.17
C LYS A 148 14.09 7.25 -3.56
N ASN A 149 13.81 5.96 -3.74
CA ASN A 149 13.31 5.42 -5.00
C ASN A 149 11.94 6.05 -5.31
N CYS A 150 11.02 6.03 -4.33
CA CYS A 150 9.71 6.67 -4.48
C CYS A 150 9.82 8.19 -4.60
N ALA A 151 10.65 8.84 -3.77
CA ALA A 151 10.81 10.29 -3.84
C ALA A 151 11.30 10.79 -5.21
N LYS A 152 12.20 10.05 -5.86
CA LYS A 152 12.70 10.41 -7.19
C LYS A 152 11.62 10.30 -8.28
N GLU A 153 10.80 9.26 -8.22
CA GLU A 153 9.69 9.10 -9.17
C GLU A 153 8.62 10.19 -8.96
N LEU A 154 8.32 10.53 -7.70
CA LEU A 154 7.43 11.66 -7.37
C LEU A 154 7.99 12.99 -7.88
N GLU A 155 9.27 13.26 -7.67
CA GLU A 155 9.94 14.47 -8.18
C GLU A 155 9.82 14.54 -9.71
N THR A 156 10.11 13.44 -10.41
CA THR A 156 10.03 13.36 -11.87
C THR A 156 8.61 13.61 -12.37
N TRP A 157 7.61 13.01 -11.73
CA TRP A 157 6.21 13.20 -12.08
C TRP A 157 5.75 14.64 -11.82
N LEU A 158 6.14 15.24 -10.69
CA LEU A 158 5.80 16.63 -10.37
C LEU A 158 6.42 17.61 -11.39
N GLN A 159 7.68 17.41 -11.77
CA GLN A 159 8.34 18.22 -12.80
C GLN A 159 7.69 18.06 -14.17
N THR A 160 7.16 16.89 -14.50
CA THR A 160 6.52 16.64 -15.79
C THR A 160 5.12 17.24 -15.88
N ASN A 161 4.38 17.27 -14.75
CA ASN A 161 2.95 17.61 -14.75
C ASN A 161 2.63 19.02 -14.20
N PHE A 162 3.57 19.68 -13.51
CA PHE A 162 3.31 20.95 -12.82
C PHE A 162 4.40 22.03 -12.99
N ALA A 163 5.55 21.72 -13.61
CA ALA A 163 6.58 22.70 -13.90
C ALA A 163 6.39 23.33 -15.30
#